data_AF-A0A1X1BPT3-F1
#
_entry.id   AF-A0A1X1BPT3-F1
#
_cell.length_a   1.000
_cell.length_b   1.000
_cell.length_c   1.000
_cell.angle_alpha   90.00
_cell.angle_beta   90.00
_cell.angle_gamma   90.00
#
_symmetry.space_group_name_H-M   'P 1'
#
loop_
_entity.id
_entity.type
_entity.pdbx_description
1 polymer ?
#
loop_
_entity_poly.entity_id
_entity_poly.type
_entity_poly.pdbx_seq_one_letter_code
_entity_poly.pdbx_strand_id
1 'polypeptide(L)'
;MPLSSSKDGSAELFGGAVPGDAGSLEVVNVKKFLESRCLEIEELLTTLKRSEKQDRIFQRLPFILRRRGTSHNPFRVPKRLRLHLAREMAKSMPKCAKRLRKDVRRRLNRLEEYRSRCKRNQWLETHLYHAKRFKMATLWGHRLAYCTAQKCRRRCLRYCKRRCVIHDLSYVRVVSVSGTLPVLRQAFRSVFADSSLMFQDRLLSGEYQSQCYSYSSSGGSCRMICPTRFIWIVPCHSQMTSDEVREIWLFVHPAAIDEFVDTLNNSSDDLECRVVKDLCTFEIMGPLAALLLRATLKVDGKLSTGNALWKRVNLRNVDVPPSYVLPLRVMMPVVHGNLRPQFKVKSMCDQHFGSGCFSADLVSPDERRELHDFKVSADFEIVTKVDLPRLRRRNYASQVSKLLESLNVRQPNGKDKVDGVRPGTKNNDTNTSTSSDEAQDCLMDSSHDIDIHKNMTEDAMDSSKYTDDTVPVWLIRRGDALGGFDIVIPAGTIARKLWILLNRYGAMGIAQREREMIYAEYGQCSFPQDYPDTLSGQSYLRAAES
;
A
#
# COMPACT_ATOMS: atom_id res chain seq x y z
N MET A 1 76.52 -80.74 -13.63
CA MET A 1 77.28 -79.94 -14.63
C MET A 1 76.59 -78.60 -14.79
N PRO A 2 77.32 -77.47 -14.69
CA PRO A 2 76.74 -76.13 -14.65
C PRO A 2 76.62 -75.57 -16.06
N LEU A 3 75.57 -74.80 -16.33
CA LEU A 3 75.56 -73.81 -17.41
C LEU A 3 74.93 -72.53 -16.88
N SER A 4 75.81 -71.56 -16.67
CA SER A 4 75.55 -70.15 -16.46
C SER A 4 74.93 -69.51 -17.70
N SER A 5 73.88 -68.72 -17.53
CA SER A 5 73.62 -67.60 -18.44
C SER A 5 72.96 -66.47 -17.66
N SER A 6 73.76 -65.42 -17.44
CA SER A 6 73.36 -64.10 -17.01
C SER A 6 72.33 -63.51 -17.98
N LYS A 7 71.22 -63.00 -17.42
CA LYS A 7 70.44 -61.93 -18.03
C LYS A 7 70.18 -60.90 -16.95
N ASP A 8 70.94 -59.81 -17.03
CA ASP A 8 70.68 -58.56 -16.35
C ASP A 8 69.29 -58.06 -16.78
N GLY A 9 68.35 -58.12 -15.84
CA GLY A 9 67.07 -57.45 -15.91
C GLY A 9 67.00 -56.45 -14.77
N SER A 10 67.42 -55.22 -15.04
CA SER A 10 67.24 -54.06 -14.18
C SER A 10 65.74 -53.83 -13.94
N ALA A 11 65.23 -54.32 -12.82
CA ALA A 11 63.93 -53.93 -12.30
C ALA A 11 64.06 -52.54 -11.64
N GLU A 12 63.92 -51.48 -12.44
CA GLU A 12 63.62 -50.15 -11.92
C GLU A 12 62.21 -50.18 -11.32
N LEU A 13 62.13 -50.52 -10.04
CA LEU A 13 60.96 -50.26 -9.21
C LEU A 13 60.86 -48.76 -8.98
N PHE A 14 59.90 -48.13 -9.66
CA PHE A 14 59.29 -46.85 -9.31
C PHE A 14 60.27 -45.69 -9.03
N GLY A 15 60.48 -44.87 -10.06
CA GLY A 15 60.91 -43.49 -9.91
C GLY A 15 59.87 -42.69 -9.11
N GLY A 16 60.06 -42.63 -7.80
CA GLY A 16 59.42 -41.70 -6.88
C GLY A 16 60.52 -41.13 -5.98
N ALA A 17 60.55 -39.80 -5.84
CA ALA A 17 61.53 -39.10 -5.02
C ALA A 17 61.62 -39.71 -3.61
N VAL A 18 62.84 -39.78 -3.05
CA VAL A 18 63.10 -40.10 -1.63
C VAL A 18 62.12 -39.29 -0.78
N PRO A 19 61.37 -39.90 0.16
CA PRO A 19 60.40 -39.17 0.94
C PRO A 19 61.11 -38.04 1.66
N GLY A 20 60.71 -36.81 1.31
CA GLY A 20 61.16 -35.60 1.97
C GLY A 20 60.99 -35.73 3.48
N ASP A 21 61.92 -35.10 4.19
CA ASP A 21 62.01 -35.02 5.64
C ASP A 21 60.61 -35.05 6.31
N ALA A 22 60.30 -36.13 7.03
CA ALA A 22 58.99 -36.36 7.65
C ALA A 22 58.60 -35.28 8.68
N GLY A 23 59.55 -34.43 9.07
CA GLY A 23 59.32 -33.23 9.88
C GLY A 23 58.59 -32.08 9.15
N SER A 24 58.38 -32.18 7.83
CA SER A 24 57.71 -31.15 7.01
C SER A 24 56.29 -31.52 6.58
N LEU A 25 55.79 -32.70 6.93
CA LEU A 25 54.43 -33.12 6.60
C LEU A 25 53.45 -32.65 7.69
N GLU A 26 52.59 -31.69 7.36
CA GLU A 26 51.47 -31.31 8.22
C GLU A 26 50.47 -32.47 8.33
N VAL A 27 50.61 -33.29 9.37
CA VAL A 27 49.68 -34.40 9.65
C VAL A 27 48.39 -33.85 10.28
N VAL A 28 47.32 -33.76 9.48
CA VAL A 28 46.00 -33.33 9.96
C VAL A 28 45.31 -34.46 10.70
N ASN A 29 44.98 -34.24 11.98
CA ASN A 29 44.14 -35.15 12.74
C ASN A 29 42.68 -35.04 12.27
N VAL A 30 42.25 -35.98 11.43
CA VAL A 30 40.91 -36.01 10.82
C VAL A 30 39.79 -35.99 11.87
N LYS A 31 39.97 -36.69 13.00
CA LYS A 31 38.95 -36.74 14.06
C LYS A 31 38.77 -35.36 14.70
N LYS A 32 39.85 -34.70 15.13
CA LYS A 32 39.79 -33.34 15.69
C LYS A 32 39.27 -32.32 14.67
N PHE A 33 39.65 -32.47 13.40
CA PHE A 33 39.18 -31.60 12.33
C PHE A 33 37.66 -31.72 12.11
N LEU A 34 37.15 -32.95 12.03
CA LEU A 34 35.71 -33.22 11.90
C LEU A 34 34.93 -32.79 13.14
N GLU A 35 35.45 -33.02 14.34
CA GLU A 35 34.82 -32.56 15.59
C GLU A 35 34.71 -31.02 15.61
N SER A 36 35.75 -30.31 15.16
CA SER A 36 35.73 -28.84 15.08
C SER A 36 34.72 -28.30 14.06
N ARG A 37 34.38 -29.08 13.03
CA ARG A 37 33.50 -28.70 11.91
C ARG A 37 32.13 -29.38 11.93
N CYS A 38 31.83 -30.18 12.96
CA CYS A 38 30.60 -30.97 13.03
C CYS A 38 29.35 -30.08 12.91
N LEU A 39 29.32 -28.95 13.63
CA LEU A 39 28.20 -28.01 13.58
C LEU A 39 28.00 -27.39 12.19
N GLU A 40 29.10 -27.03 11.51
CA GLU A 40 29.05 -26.50 10.13
C GLU A 40 28.51 -27.54 9.15
N ILE A 41 28.95 -28.80 9.28
CA ILE A 41 28.50 -29.92 8.46
C ILE A 41 27.02 -30.20 8.73
N GLU A 42 26.57 -30.20 9.98
CA GLU A 42 25.16 -30.36 10.34
C GLU A 42 24.29 -29.22 9.82
N GLU A 43 24.75 -27.97 9.91
CA GLU A 43 24.05 -26.81 9.34
C GLU A 43 23.95 -26.93 7.81
N LEU A 44 25.03 -27.35 7.14
CA LEU A 44 25.02 -27.60 5.70
C LEU A 44 24.03 -28.72 5.33
N LEU A 45 24.06 -29.84 6.05
CA LEU A 45 23.14 -30.95 5.77
C LEU A 45 21.68 -30.58 6.05
N THR A 46 21.39 -29.80 7.09
CA THR A 46 20.03 -29.34 7.37
C THR A 46 19.53 -28.31 6.35
N THR A 47 20.40 -27.44 5.83
CA THR A 47 20.06 -26.50 4.75
C THR A 47 19.87 -27.23 3.41
N LEU A 48 20.65 -28.26 3.11
CA LEU A 48 20.48 -29.12 1.94
C LEU A 48 19.21 -29.99 2.04
N LYS A 49 18.90 -30.59 3.20
CA LYS A 49 17.63 -31.34 3.39
C LYS A 49 16.39 -30.46 3.18
N ARG A 50 16.47 -29.15 3.47
CA ARG A 50 15.40 -28.20 3.13
C ARG A 50 15.28 -27.98 1.61
N SER A 51 16.35 -28.13 0.84
CA SER A 51 16.39 -27.95 -0.61
C SER A 51 16.01 -29.23 -1.38
N GLU A 52 16.14 -30.41 -0.77
CA GLU A 52 15.76 -31.72 -1.34
C GLU A 52 14.26 -31.94 -1.52
N LYS A 53 13.40 -31.13 -0.88
CA LYS A 53 11.99 -31.14 -1.23
C LYS A 53 11.87 -30.79 -2.70
N GLN A 54 11.35 -31.71 -3.51
CA GLN A 54 10.97 -31.49 -4.90
C GLN A 54 9.75 -30.56 -4.98
N ASP A 55 9.92 -29.34 -4.47
CA ASP A 55 8.93 -28.29 -4.54
C ASP A 55 8.92 -27.78 -5.98
N ARG A 56 7.74 -27.84 -6.61
CA ARG A 56 7.53 -27.21 -7.91
C ARG A 56 8.01 -25.76 -7.85
N ILE A 57 8.48 -25.20 -8.95
CA ILE A 57 9.21 -23.91 -8.92
C ILE A 57 8.36 -22.78 -8.32
N PHE A 58 7.05 -22.82 -8.52
CA PHE A 58 6.13 -21.83 -7.93
C PHE A 58 5.85 -22.04 -6.43
N GLN A 59 6.16 -23.21 -5.86
CA GLN A 59 6.09 -23.49 -4.42
C GLN A 59 7.29 -22.89 -3.68
N ARG A 60 8.44 -22.70 -4.34
CA ARG A 60 9.59 -21.97 -3.75
C ARG A 60 9.26 -20.52 -3.36
N LEU A 61 8.22 -19.93 -3.96
CA LEU A 61 7.76 -18.58 -3.61
C LEU A 61 7.14 -18.56 -2.21
N PRO A 62 7.36 -17.49 -1.41
CA PRO A 62 6.63 -17.26 -0.17
C PRO A 62 5.11 -17.36 -0.39
N PHE A 63 4.38 -17.96 0.54
CA PHE A 63 2.94 -18.24 0.39
C PHE A 63 2.11 -16.99 0.01
N ILE A 64 2.53 -15.82 0.47
CA ILE A 64 1.88 -14.52 0.21
C ILE A 64 1.96 -14.13 -1.27
N LEU A 65 3.01 -14.55 -1.97
CA LEU A 65 3.24 -14.29 -3.39
C LEU A 65 2.66 -15.38 -4.31
N ARG A 66 2.38 -16.58 -3.78
CA ARG A 66 1.80 -17.68 -4.54
C ARG A 66 0.41 -17.31 -5.08
N ARG A 67 0.14 -17.64 -6.34
CA ARG A 67 -1.18 -17.49 -6.99
C ARG A 67 -1.69 -18.84 -7.47
N ARG A 68 -2.98 -19.12 -7.32
CA ARG A 68 -3.60 -20.38 -7.76
C ARG A 68 -3.39 -20.69 -9.25
N GLY A 69 -3.30 -19.66 -10.09
CA GLY A 69 -3.06 -19.82 -11.53
C GLY A 69 -1.59 -19.96 -11.94
N THR A 70 -0.63 -20.04 -11.01
CA THR A 70 0.81 -20.16 -11.36
C THR A 70 1.14 -21.49 -12.05
N SER A 71 0.50 -22.60 -11.67
CA SER A 71 0.68 -23.91 -12.31
C SER A 71 0.34 -23.93 -13.80
N HIS A 72 -0.56 -23.05 -14.24
CA HIS A 72 -1.02 -22.98 -15.62
C HIS A 72 -0.55 -21.73 -16.36
N ASN A 73 0.04 -20.75 -15.65
CA ASN A 73 0.41 -19.47 -16.24
C ASN A 73 1.77 -18.95 -15.75
N PRO A 74 2.86 -19.10 -16.55
CA PRO A 74 4.18 -18.56 -16.21
C PRO A 74 4.22 -17.05 -15.97
N PHE A 75 3.34 -16.23 -16.54
CA PHE A 75 3.35 -14.78 -16.32
C PHE A 75 2.83 -14.38 -14.92
N ARG A 76 2.30 -15.32 -14.14
CA ARG A 76 1.88 -15.11 -12.74
C ARG A 76 3.03 -15.25 -11.73
N VAL A 77 4.23 -15.63 -12.17
CA VAL A 77 5.45 -15.64 -11.34
C VAL A 77 6.42 -14.51 -11.73
N PRO A 78 7.35 -14.13 -10.84
CA PRO A 78 8.41 -13.17 -11.14
C PRO A 78 9.20 -13.55 -12.39
N LYS A 79 9.69 -12.55 -13.15
CA LYS A 79 10.42 -12.74 -14.43
C LYS A 79 11.52 -13.82 -14.33
N ARG A 80 12.34 -13.78 -13.28
CA ARG A 80 13.44 -14.73 -13.03
C ARG A 80 12.99 -16.20 -12.93
N LEU A 81 11.76 -16.47 -12.46
CA LEU A 81 11.24 -17.84 -12.31
C LEU A 81 10.44 -18.32 -13.52
N ARG A 82 10.16 -17.46 -14.51
CA ARG A 82 9.29 -17.79 -15.65
C ARG A 82 9.89 -18.89 -16.51
N LEU A 83 11.18 -18.79 -16.80
CA LEU A 83 11.91 -19.75 -17.62
C LEU A 83 11.86 -21.16 -16.99
N HIS A 84 12.22 -21.25 -15.72
CA HIS A 84 12.22 -22.53 -15.02
C HIS A 84 10.81 -23.13 -14.98
N LEU A 85 9.80 -22.32 -14.64
CA LEU A 85 8.41 -22.80 -14.60
C LEU A 85 7.92 -23.22 -15.99
N ALA A 86 8.30 -22.51 -17.05
CA ALA A 86 7.96 -22.88 -18.42
C ALA A 86 8.57 -24.23 -18.82
N ARG A 87 9.84 -24.48 -18.45
CA ARG A 87 10.50 -25.80 -18.62
C ARG A 87 9.77 -26.91 -17.86
N GLU A 88 9.35 -26.66 -16.63
CA GLU A 88 8.57 -27.61 -15.83
C GLU A 88 7.20 -27.90 -16.46
N MET A 89 6.53 -26.87 -16.98
CA MET A 89 5.26 -27.01 -17.69
C MET A 89 5.41 -27.72 -19.04
N ALA A 90 6.54 -27.59 -19.74
CA ALA A 90 6.79 -28.34 -20.97
C ALA A 90 6.81 -29.86 -20.76
N LYS A 91 7.23 -30.31 -19.56
CA LYS A 91 7.15 -31.74 -19.17
C LYS A 91 5.71 -32.22 -18.97
N SER A 92 4.81 -31.34 -18.51
CA SER A 92 3.41 -31.65 -18.24
C SER A 92 2.50 -30.47 -18.59
N MET A 93 2.23 -30.30 -19.90
CA MET A 93 1.48 -29.15 -20.39
C MET A 93 0.05 -29.13 -19.81
N PRO A 94 -0.39 -28.01 -19.24
CA PRO A 94 -1.74 -27.91 -18.70
C PRO A 94 -2.77 -28.03 -19.82
N LYS A 95 -3.75 -28.93 -19.65
CA LYS A 95 -4.83 -29.11 -20.63
C LYS A 95 -5.60 -27.81 -20.81
N CYS A 96 -5.70 -27.33 -22.06
CA CYS A 96 -6.56 -26.20 -22.39
C CYS A 96 -8.03 -26.61 -22.18
N ALA A 97 -8.83 -25.74 -21.56
CA ALA A 97 -10.25 -26.02 -21.38
C ALA A 97 -10.93 -26.11 -22.75
N LYS A 98 -11.43 -27.31 -23.10
CA LYS A 98 -12.08 -27.60 -24.40
C LYS A 98 -13.30 -26.70 -24.67
N ARG A 99 -13.98 -26.25 -23.61
CA ARG A 99 -15.03 -25.24 -23.69
C ARG A 99 -14.47 -23.90 -23.23
N LEU A 100 -14.16 -23.02 -24.17
CA LEU A 100 -14.23 -21.59 -23.88
C LEU A 100 -15.69 -21.36 -23.50
N ARG A 101 -16.00 -21.05 -22.24
CA ARG A 101 -17.32 -20.47 -21.93
C ARG A 101 -17.50 -19.35 -22.94
N LYS A 102 -18.50 -19.47 -23.82
CA LYS A 102 -19.01 -18.35 -24.61
C LYS A 102 -19.57 -17.36 -23.59
N ASP A 103 -18.66 -16.65 -22.93
CA ASP A 103 -18.91 -15.40 -22.28
C ASP A 103 -19.25 -14.45 -23.44
N VAL A 104 -20.45 -14.61 -24.00
CA VAL A 104 -21.17 -13.62 -24.81
C VAL A 104 -21.44 -12.47 -23.85
N ARG A 105 -20.37 -11.83 -23.38
CA ARG A 105 -20.45 -10.72 -22.44
C ARG A 105 -20.74 -9.52 -23.31
N ARG A 106 -22.02 -9.10 -23.24
CA ARG A 106 -22.51 -7.78 -23.63
C ARG A 106 -21.38 -6.75 -23.50
N ARG A 107 -21.15 -5.98 -24.55
CA ARG A 107 -20.21 -4.85 -24.56
C ARG A 107 -20.78 -3.70 -23.70
N LEU A 108 -21.24 -3.99 -22.48
CA LEU A 108 -21.68 -2.93 -21.60
C LEU A 108 -20.47 -2.07 -21.22
N ASN A 109 -20.69 -0.77 -21.23
CA ASN A 109 -19.76 0.19 -20.68
C ASN A 109 -19.63 -0.12 -19.18
N ARG A 110 -18.45 -0.61 -18.76
CA ARG A 110 -18.23 -0.97 -17.34
C ARG A 110 -18.42 0.24 -16.42
N LEU A 111 -18.20 1.44 -16.94
CA LEU A 111 -18.36 2.67 -16.17
C LEU A 111 -19.83 2.93 -15.82
N GLU A 112 -20.75 2.77 -16.80
CA GLU A 112 -22.19 2.89 -16.58
C GLU A 112 -22.72 1.81 -15.63
N GLU A 113 -22.22 0.58 -15.78
CA GLU A 113 -22.55 -0.52 -14.88
C GLU A 113 -22.09 -0.22 -13.44
N TYR A 114 -20.89 0.34 -13.27
CA TYR A 114 -20.40 0.77 -11.96
C TYR A 114 -21.23 1.93 -11.41
N ARG A 115 -21.53 2.96 -12.19
CA ARG A 115 -22.39 4.08 -11.78
C ARG A 115 -23.75 3.57 -11.29
N SER A 116 -24.37 2.64 -12.03
CA SER A 116 -25.65 2.03 -11.64
C SER A 116 -25.57 1.23 -10.34
N ARG A 117 -24.45 0.52 -10.10
CA ARG A 117 -24.22 -0.21 -8.86
C ARG A 117 -23.92 0.70 -7.67
N CYS A 118 -23.17 1.78 -7.89
CA CYS A 118 -22.89 2.80 -6.88
C CYS A 118 -24.16 3.48 -6.40
N LYS A 119 -25.16 3.69 -7.27
CA LYS A 119 -26.47 4.23 -6.88
C LYS A 119 -27.18 3.36 -5.84
N ARG A 120 -27.03 2.03 -5.93
CA ARG A 120 -27.70 1.08 -5.01
C ARG A 120 -26.93 0.86 -3.71
N ASN A 121 -25.61 0.74 -3.80
CA ASN A 121 -24.75 0.54 -2.66
C ASN A 121 -23.66 1.60 -2.75
N GLN A 122 -23.68 2.60 -1.88
CA GLN A 122 -22.70 3.69 -1.96
C GLN A 122 -21.26 3.11 -1.89
N TRP A 123 -20.45 3.38 -2.90
CA TRP A 123 -19.08 2.86 -3.01
C TRP A 123 -18.07 3.95 -2.68
N LEU A 124 -17.08 3.61 -1.84
CA LEU A 124 -15.89 4.44 -1.64
C LEU A 124 -14.98 4.44 -2.89
N GLU A 125 -14.09 5.41 -2.97
CA GLU A 125 -13.12 5.62 -4.05
C GLU A 125 -12.19 4.41 -4.22
N THR A 126 -11.86 3.75 -3.11
CA THR A 126 -11.02 2.56 -3.05
C THR A 126 -11.82 1.26 -3.24
N HIS A 127 -13.14 1.31 -3.47
CA HIS A 127 -14.02 0.14 -3.48
C HIS A 127 -13.51 -0.98 -4.42
N LEU A 128 -13.06 -0.62 -5.63
CA LEU A 128 -12.51 -1.60 -6.58
C LEU A 128 -11.22 -2.27 -6.10
N TYR A 129 -10.42 -1.60 -5.27
CA TYR A 129 -9.25 -2.21 -4.63
C TYR A 129 -9.68 -3.23 -3.59
N HIS A 130 -10.64 -2.84 -2.76
CA HIS A 130 -11.17 -3.65 -1.66
C HIS A 130 -11.95 -4.87 -2.16
N ALA A 131 -12.90 -4.69 -3.09
CA ALA A 131 -13.69 -5.77 -3.67
C ALA A 131 -12.86 -6.88 -4.33
N LYS A 132 -11.63 -6.58 -4.76
CA LYS A 132 -10.70 -7.57 -5.34
C LYS A 132 -9.92 -8.38 -4.30
N ARG A 133 -9.86 -7.94 -3.04
CA ARG A 133 -8.91 -8.46 -2.02
C ARG A 133 -9.57 -8.81 -0.69
N PHE A 134 -10.74 -8.26 -0.41
CA PHE A 134 -11.47 -8.36 0.84
C PHE A 134 -12.87 -8.93 0.58
N LYS A 135 -13.48 -9.47 1.62
CA LYS A 135 -14.91 -9.76 1.65
C LYS A 135 -15.65 -8.45 1.90
N MET A 136 -16.57 -8.11 1.02
CA MET A 136 -17.35 -6.88 1.09
C MET A 136 -18.70 -7.14 1.78
N ALA A 137 -19.09 -6.27 2.71
CA ALA A 137 -20.40 -6.28 3.36
C ALA A 137 -21.08 -4.91 3.17
N THR A 138 -22.40 -4.87 3.31
CA THR A 138 -23.14 -3.61 3.33
C THR A 138 -23.25 -3.17 4.78
N LEU A 139 -22.59 -2.08 5.16
CA LEU A 139 -22.52 -1.54 6.52
C LEU A 139 -22.84 -0.04 6.45
N TRP A 140 -23.77 0.42 7.29
CA TRP A 140 -24.11 1.85 7.44
C TRP A 140 -24.44 2.56 6.11
N GLY A 141 -25.19 1.90 5.22
CA GLY A 141 -25.53 2.44 3.89
C GLY A 141 -24.42 2.33 2.82
N HIS A 142 -23.23 1.85 3.19
CA HIS A 142 -22.06 1.72 2.30
C HIS A 142 -21.69 0.26 2.00
N ARG A 143 -21.05 0.01 0.86
CA ARG A 143 -20.44 -1.30 0.56
C ARG A 143 -18.96 -1.32 0.95
N LEU A 144 -18.69 -1.70 2.20
CA LEU A 144 -17.37 -1.64 2.83
C LEU A 144 -16.64 -2.98 2.85
N ALA A 145 -15.32 -2.91 3.04
CA ALA A 145 -14.50 -4.08 3.28
C ALA A 145 -14.72 -4.55 4.72
N TYR A 146 -15.33 -5.72 4.90
CA TYR A 146 -15.58 -6.27 6.23
C TYR A 146 -14.36 -7.03 6.76
N CYS A 147 -13.80 -7.91 5.93
CA CYS A 147 -12.60 -8.66 6.33
C CYS A 147 -11.68 -9.02 5.16
N THR A 148 -10.41 -9.22 5.45
CA THR A 148 -9.46 -9.77 4.49
C THR A 148 -9.88 -11.16 3.97
N ALA A 149 -9.58 -11.45 2.70
CA ALA A 149 -9.82 -12.78 2.13
C ALA A 149 -8.78 -13.83 2.61
N GLN A 150 -7.64 -13.37 3.13
CA GLN A 150 -6.59 -14.22 3.70
C GLN A 150 -6.71 -14.24 5.23
N LYS A 151 -6.42 -15.38 5.87
CA LYS A 151 -6.30 -15.43 7.33
C LYS A 151 -5.08 -14.60 7.75
N CYS A 152 -5.28 -13.44 8.35
CA CYS A 152 -4.17 -12.56 8.71
C CYS A 152 -4.25 -11.89 10.10
N ARG A 153 -5.11 -12.34 11.01
CA ARG A 153 -5.23 -11.82 12.39
C ARG A 153 -3.88 -11.55 13.08
N ARG A 154 -3.07 -12.59 13.32
CA ARG A 154 -1.73 -12.46 13.93
C ARG A 154 -0.76 -11.63 13.09
N ARG A 155 -0.96 -11.55 11.78
CA ARG A 155 -0.11 -10.77 10.88
C ARG A 155 -0.44 -9.29 10.97
N CYS A 156 -1.72 -8.92 11.01
CA CYS A 156 -2.19 -7.55 11.21
C CYS A 156 -1.64 -6.99 12.51
N LEU A 157 -1.79 -7.71 13.62
CA LEU A 157 -1.29 -7.26 14.93
C LEU A 157 0.25 -7.08 14.94
N ARG A 158 1.00 -8.03 14.38
CA ARG A 158 2.47 -7.87 14.23
C ARG A 158 2.86 -6.70 13.33
N TYR A 159 2.08 -6.43 12.28
CA TYR A 159 2.30 -5.28 11.40
C TYR A 159 1.98 -3.96 12.10
N CYS A 160 0.92 -3.89 12.90
CA CYS A 160 0.61 -2.71 13.69
C CYS A 160 1.71 -2.43 14.72
N LYS A 161 2.18 -3.44 15.46
CA LYS A 161 3.24 -3.30 16.47
C LYS A 161 4.64 -2.97 15.89
N ARG A 162 4.98 -3.45 14.69
CA ARG A 162 6.37 -3.37 14.15
C ARG A 162 6.51 -2.58 12.85
N ARG A 163 5.40 -2.22 12.19
CA ARG A 163 5.35 -1.61 10.85
C ARG A 163 4.20 -0.61 10.77
N CYS A 164 3.37 -0.71 9.73
CA CYS A 164 2.18 0.10 9.54
C CYS A 164 1.03 -0.74 9.01
N VAL A 165 -0.16 -0.45 9.51
CA VAL A 165 -1.43 -0.89 8.91
C VAL A 165 -2.19 0.35 8.44
N ILE A 166 -2.99 0.19 7.38
CA ILE A 166 -3.81 1.29 6.85
C ILE A 166 -5.26 0.88 6.71
N HIS A 167 -6.16 1.78 7.06
CA HIS A 167 -7.61 1.59 6.95
C HIS A 167 -8.23 2.73 6.16
N ASP A 168 -9.26 2.41 5.37
CA ASP A 168 -10.02 3.41 4.63
C ASP A 168 -11.21 3.87 5.48
N LEU A 169 -11.09 5.07 6.06
CA LEU A 169 -12.09 5.68 6.93
C LEU A 169 -13.03 6.62 6.16
N SER A 170 -12.94 6.70 4.83
CA SER A 170 -13.70 7.65 3.99
C SER A 170 -15.23 7.52 4.07
N TYR A 171 -15.76 6.53 4.80
CA TYR A 171 -17.19 6.43 5.12
C TYR A 171 -17.61 7.37 6.26
N VAL A 172 -16.68 7.81 7.12
CA VAL A 172 -16.93 8.88 8.09
C VAL A 172 -17.18 10.17 7.34
N ARG A 173 -18.27 10.86 7.68
CA ARG A 173 -18.71 12.05 6.98
C ARG A 173 -18.31 13.28 7.76
N VAL A 174 -18.00 14.35 7.02
CA VAL A 174 -17.70 15.64 7.61
C VAL A 174 -18.95 16.51 7.54
N VAL A 175 -19.41 16.99 8.69
CA VAL A 175 -20.47 17.98 8.82
C VAL A 175 -19.79 19.31 9.13
N SER A 176 -19.95 20.28 8.24
CA SER A 176 -19.53 21.66 8.45
C SER A 176 -20.66 22.40 9.14
N VAL A 177 -20.34 23.10 10.22
CA VAL A 177 -21.26 23.97 10.94
C VAL A 177 -20.67 25.37 10.93
N SER A 178 -21.40 26.33 10.37
CA SER A 178 -21.04 27.75 10.31
C SER A 178 -22.01 28.61 11.12
N GLY A 179 -21.46 29.61 11.80
CA GLY A 179 -22.24 30.58 12.59
C GLY A 179 -21.34 31.60 13.29
N THR A 180 -21.94 32.62 13.91
CA THR A 180 -21.19 33.54 14.77
C THR A 180 -20.75 32.83 16.06
N LEU A 181 -19.63 33.26 16.65
CA LEU A 181 -19.10 32.63 17.86
C LEU A 181 -20.10 32.55 19.03
N PRO A 182 -20.92 33.57 19.33
CA PRO A 182 -21.91 33.49 20.41
C PRO A 182 -22.99 32.45 20.13
N VAL A 183 -23.49 32.40 18.89
CA VAL A 183 -24.52 31.43 18.46
C VAL A 183 -23.99 30.01 18.53
N LEU A 184 -22.79 29.77 18.00
CA LEU A 184 -22.12 28.47 18.09
C LEU A 184 -21.94 28.03 19.54
N ARG A 185 -21.52 28.95 20.42
CA ARG A 185 -21.33 28.65 21.86
C ARG A 185 -22.66 28.30 22.53
N GLN A 186 -23.74 29.00 22.21
CA GLN A 186 -25.06 28.71 22.77
C GLN A 186 -25.61 27.37 22.29
N ALA A 187 -25.57 27.12 20.99
CA ALA A 187 -26.05 25.87 20.39
C ALA A 187 -25.22 24.66 20.87
N PHE A 188 -23.89 24.79 20.95
CA PHE A 188 -23.05 23.66 21.34
C PHE A 188 -23.20 23.29 22.82
N ARG A 189 -23.69 24.18 23.68
CA ARG A 189 -23.97 23.85 25.08
C ARG A 189 -25.11 22.85 25.24
N SER A 190 -26.08 22.83 24.32
CA SER A 190 -27.19 21.87 24.36
C SER A 190 -26.82 20.52 23.71
N VAL A 191 -25.86 20.52 22.78
CA VAL A 191 -25.48 19.33 21.99
C VAL A 191 -24.24 18.60 22.53
N PHE A 192 -23.27 19.31 23.13
CA PHE A 192 -21.99 18.72 23.55
C PHE A 192 -21.76 18.92 25.04
N ALA A 193 -21.42 17.85 25.76
CA ALA A 193 -21.01 17.93 27.16
C ALA A 193 -19.73 18.76 27.33
N ASP A 194 -18.78 18.60 26.40
CA ASP A 194 -17.47 19.25 26.41
C ASP A 194 -17.46 20.61 25.70
N SER A 195 -18.63 21.26 25.56
CA SER A 195 -18.80 22.48 24.77
C SER A 195 -17.76 23.55 25.14
N SER A 196 -17.48 23.76 26.43
CA SER A 196 -16.50 24.75 26.89
C SER A 196 -15.08 24.49 26.37
N LEU A 197 -14.66 23.23 26.25
CA LEU A 197 -13.34 22.84 25.76
C LEU A 197 -13.21 23.09 24.26
N MET A 198 -14.31 23.02 23.51
CA MET A 198 -14.30 23.20 22.05
C MET A 198 -13.89 24.62 21.61
N PHE A 199 -14.13 25.63 22.46
CA PHE A 199 -13.86 27.05 22.16
C PHE A 199 -12.57 27.58 22.81
N GLN A 200 -11.63 26.70 23.19
CA GLN A 200 -10.31 27.14 23.64
C GLN A 200 -9.53 27.77 22.48
N ASP A 201 -8.77 28.85 22.75
CA ASP A 201 -8.03 29.60 21.73
C ASP A 201 -7.08 28.69 20.90
N ARG A 202 -6.47 27.70 21.55
CA ARG A 202 -5.62 26.70 20.90
C ARG A 202 -6.34 25.84 19.87
N LEU A 203 -7.63 25.58 20.04
CA LEU A 203 -8.44 24.83 19.08
C LEU A 203 -9.04 25.76 18.02
N LEU A 204 -9.45 26.97 18.42
CA LEU A 204 -9.99 28.00 17.52
C LEU A 204 -9.01 28.42 16.42
N SER A 205 -7.70 28.29 16.66
CA SER A 205 -6.66 28.52 15.66
C SER A 205 -6.68 27.50 14.50
N GLY A 206 -7.40 26.37 14.63
CA GLY A 206 -7.44 25.32 13.61
C GLY A 206 -6.16 24.48 13.53
N GLU A 207 -5.28 24.58 14.53
CA GLU A 207 -4.01 23.86 14.54
C GLU A 207 -4.14 22.41 14.99
N TYR A 208 -5.14 22.13 15.83
CA TYR A 208 -5.31 20.84 16.49
C TYR A 208 -6.68 20.26 16.18
N GLN A 209 -6.70 18.96 15.93
CA GLN A 209 -7.90 18.16 16.01
C GLN A 209 -8.20 17.84 17.47
N SER A 210 -9.48 17.82 17.84
CA SER A 210 -9.92 17.29 19.13
C SER A 210 -11.11 16.36 18.96
N GLN A 211 -11.54 15.75 20.06
CA GLN A 211 -12.69 14.86 20.11
C GLN A 211 -13.67 15.38 21.16
N CYS A 212 -14.96 15.29 20.85
CA CYS A 212 -16.06 15.57 21.77
C CYS A 212 -17.12 14.46 21.66
N TYR A 213 -18.05 14.46 22.61
CA TYR A 213 -19.19 13.56 22.61
C TYR A 213 -20.48 14.36 22.40
N SER A 214 -21.27 13.97 21.41
CA SER A 214 -22.55 14.60 21.11
C SER A 214 -23.69 13.90 21.85
N TYR A 215 -24.66 14.69 22.27
CA TYR A 215 -25.82 14.28 23.04
C TYR A 215 -27.09 14.88 22.45
N SER A 216 -28.17 14.11 22.56
CA SER A 216 -29.52 14.56 22.29
C SER A 216 -30.18 14.86 23.64
N SER A 217 -30.71 16.08 23.79
CA SER A 217 -31.54 16.49 24.93
C SER A 217 -32.99 16.40 24.50
N SER A 218 -33.68 15.32 24.90
CA SER A 218 -35.10 15.15 24.64
C SER A 218 -35.80 14.77 25.95
N GLY A 219 -36.78 15.59 26.36
CA GLY A 219 -37.63 15.32 27.52
C GLY A 219 -36.91 15.24 28.87
N GLY A 220 -35.80 15.96 29.06
CA GLY A 220 -35.04 15.98 30.33
C GLY A 220 -34.06 14.82 30.53
N SER A 221 -33.98 13.89 29.58
CA SER A 221 -32.93 12.87 29.54
C SER A 221 -31.88 13.21 28.48
N CYS A 222 -30.61 13.11 28.85
CA CYS A 222 -29.49 13.28 27.91
C CYS A 222 -29.04 11.90 27.43
N ARG A 223 -29.13 11.66 26.13
CA ARG A 223 -28.63 10.42 25.50
C ARG A 223 -27.49 10.72 24.56
N MET A 224 -26.41 9.95 24.65
CA MET A 224 -25.29 10.07 23.73
C MET A 224 -25.69 9.66 22.31
N ILE A 225 -25.23 10.44 21.33
CA ILE A 225 -25.42 10.20 19.89
C ILE A 225 -24.19 9.47 19.36
N CYS A 226 -23.03 10.13 19.34
CA CYS A 226 -21.78 9.55 18.88
C CYS A 226 -20.53 10.30 19.41
N PRO A 227 -19.35 9.65 19.42
CA PRO A 227 -18.09 10.37 19.52
C PRO A 227 -17.81 11.07 18.18
N THR A 228 -17.42 12.34 18.24
CA THR A 228 -17.18 13.18 17.06
C THR A 228 -15.80 13.81 17.18
N ARG A 229 -14.98 13.68 16.12
CA ARG A 229 -13.74 14.45 16.02
C ARG A 229 -14.03 15.79 15.36
N PHE A 230 -13.31 16.84 15.73
CA PHE A 230 -13.53 18.16 15.13
C PHE A 230 -12.25 18.93 14.88
N ILE A 231 -12.31 19.83 13.90
CA ILE A 231 -11.25 20.78 13.52
C ILE A 231 -11.92 22.11 13.19
N TRP A 232 -11.42 23.21 13.75
CA TRP A 232 -11.85 24.56 13.38
C TRP A 232 -11.22 24.99 12.06
N ILE A 233 -11.99 25.65 11.21
CA ILE A 233 -11.50 26.20 9.94
C ILE A 233 -11.04 27.64 10.19
N VAL A 234 -9.83 27.94 9.70
CA VAL A 234 -9.24 29.27 9.81
C VAL A 234 -10.07 30.25 8.96
N PRO A 235 -10.50 31.40 9.51
CA PRO A 235 -11.24 32.42 8.78
C PRO A 235 -10.36 33.09 7.72
N CYS A 236 -11.01 33.66 6.69
CA CYS A 236 -10.31 34.49 5.72
C CYS A 236 -9.85 35.80 6.38
N HIS A 237 -8.58 36.19 6.25
CA HIS A 237 -8.01 37.42 6.82
C HIS A 237 -8.69 38.72 6.34
N SER A 238 -9.56 38.67 5.33
CA SER A 238 -10.31 39.82 4.80
C SER A 238 -11.53 40.23 5.63
N GLN A 239 -11.84 39.55 6.74
CA GLN A 239 -13.01 39.83 7.58
C GLN A 239 -12.63 39.76 9.06
N MET A 240 -11.66 40.56 9.53
CA MET A 240 -11.35 40.63 10.96
C MET A 240 -12.28 41.63 11.68
N THR A 241 -13.50 41.21 12.03
CA THR A 241 -14.47 41.99 12.84
C THR A 241 -15.16 41.11 13.89
N SER A 242 -15.69 41.70 14.96
CA SER A 242 -16.29 40.95 16.09
C SER A 242 -17.45 40.01 15.73
N ASP A 243 -18.07 40.20 14.56
CA ASP A 243 -19.18 39.39 14.02
C ASP A 243 -18.73 38.29 13.05
N GLU A 244 -17.47 37.87 13.13
CA GLU A 244 -16.91 36.83 12.27
C GLU A 244 -17.68 35.51 12.36
N VAL A 245 -18.17 35.07 11.19
CA VAL A 245 -18.68 33.72 11.00
C VAL A 245 -17.49 32.76 11.08
N ARG A 246 -17.58 31.80 12.00
CA ARG A 246 -16.61 30.71 12.15
C ARG A 246 -17.23 29.43 11.62
N GLU A 247 -16.37 28.58 11.07
CA GLU A 247 -16.75 27.25 10.58
C GLU A 247 -15.98 26.17 11.32
N ILE A 248 -16.67 25.10 11.68
CA ILE A 248 -16.09 23.91 12.31
C ILE A 248 -16.47 22.66 11.52
N TRP A 249 -15.49 21.79 11.28
CA TRP A 249 -15.68 20.50 10.64
C TRP A 249 -15.77 19.40 11.68
N LEU A 250 -16.89 18.69 11.70
CA LEU A 250 -17.23 17.61 12.62
C LEU A 250 -17.24 16.28 11.86
N PHE A 251 -16.34 15.37 12.21
CA PHE A 251 -16.21 14.03 11.63
C PHE A 251 -17.13 13.07 12.37
N VAL A 252 -18.24 12.74 11.73
CA VAL A 252 -19.37 11.99 12.29
C VAL A 252 -19.49 10.65 11.58
N HIS A 253 -19.70 9.59 12.36
CA HIS A 253 -19.90 8.25 11.82
C HIS A 253 -21.26 8.16 11.08
N PRO A 254 -21.34 7.50 9.90
CA PRO A 254 -22.54 7.48 9.06
C PRO A 254 -23.77 6.87 9.75
N ALA A 255 -23.59 5.99 10.75
CA ALA A 255 -24.70 5.41 11.50
C ALA A 255 -25.44 6.39 12.43
N ALA A 256 -24.85 7.56 12.72
CA ALA A 256 -25.40 8.57 13.61
C ALA A 256 -25.57 9.94 12.94
N ILE A 257 -25.30 10.04 11.63
CA ILE A 257 -25.24 11.33 10.94
C ILE A 257 -26.59 12.03 10.88
N ASP A 258 -27.66 11.28 10.59
CA ASP A 258 -29.00 11.85 10.44
C ASP A 258 -29.47 12.43 11.79
N GLU A 259 -29.37 11.62 12.85
CA GLU A 259 -29.66 12.04 14.22
C GLU A 259 -28.82 13.25 14.66
N PHE A 260 -27.52 13.23 14.36
CA PHE A 260 -26.61 14.32 14.72
C PHE A 260 -26.99 15.64 14.04
N VAL A 261 -27.26 15.62 12.74
CA VAL A 261 -27.66 16.82 11.98
C VAL A 261 -29.01 17.34 12.46
N ASP A 262 -29.97 16.46 12.72
CA ASP A 262 -31.28 16.85 13.25
C ASP A 262 -31.14 17.54 14.62
N THR A 263 -30.28 17.02 15.52
CA THR A 263 -30.03 17.66 16.82
C THR A 263 -29.37 19.02 16.72
N LEU A 264 -28.46 19.22 15.75
CA LEU A 264 -27.84 20.53 15.52
C LEU A 264 -28.84 21.53 14.96
N ASN A 265 -29.64 21.15 13.96
CA ASN A 265 -30.66 22.03 13.37
C ASN A 265 -31.72 22.44 14.41
N ASN A 266 -32.10 21.53 15.31
CA ASN A 266 -33.06 21.84 16.38
C ASN A 266 -32.48 22.75 17.48
N SER A 267 -31.15 22.91 17.56
CA SER A 267 -30.52 23.69 18.63
C SER A 267 -30.55 25.20 18.39
N SER A 268 -30.51 25.64 17.13
CA SER A 268 -30.56 27.04 16.73
C SER A 268 -30.84 27.14 15.22
N ASP A 269 -31.79 28.00 14.85
CA ASP A 269 -32.14 28.28 13.44
C ASP A 269 -31.06 29.11 12.71
N ASP A 270 -30.19 29.81 13.46
CA ASP A 270 -29.14 30.67 12.93
C ASP A 270 -27.86 29.90 12.53
N LEU A 271 -27.84 28.58 12.73
CA LEU A 271 -26.73 27.71 12.35
C LEU A 271 -26.89 27.18 10.93
N GLU A 272 -25.85 27.34 10.11
CA GLU A 272 -25.79 26.70 8.81
C GLU A 272 -25.04 25.35 8.94
N CYS A 273 -25.78 24.26 8.76
CA CYS A 273 -25.23 22.91 8.76
C CYS A 273 -25.17 22.33 7.34
N ARG A 274 -23.98 21.95 6.87
CA ARG A 274 -23.77 21.33 5.54
C ARG A 274 -22.93 20.06 5.63
N VAL A 275 -23.32 19.01 4.93
CA VAL A 275 -22.48 17.80 4.81
C VAL A 275 -21.46 18.00 3.70
N VAL A 276 -20.19 18.07 4.07
CA VAL A 276 -19.08 18.21 3.12
C VAL A 276 -18.97 16.93 2.29
N LYS A 277 -18.87 17.11 0.97
CA LYS A 277 -18.69 16.04 -0.01
C LYS A 277 -17.24 16.03 -0.49
N ASP A 278 -16.87 14.96 -1.18
CA ASP A 278 -15.60 14.87 -1.90
C ASP A 278 -14.33 14.95 -1.02
N LEU A 279 -14.41 14.39 0.20
CA LEU A 279 -13.25 14.16 1.08
C LEU A 279 -13.05 12.67 1.32
N CYS A 280 -11.78 12.27 1.42
CA CYS A 280 -11.34 10.93 1.79
C CYS A 280 -10.46 11.01 3.03
N THR A 281 -10.62 10.05 3.92
CA THR A 281 -9.80 9.92 5.14
C THR A 281 -9.16 8.54 5.19
N PHE A 282 -7.83 8.49 5.27
CA PHE A 282 -7.09 7.25 5.46
C PHE A 282 -6.40 7.25 6.81
N GLU A 283 -6.68 6.22 7.62
CA GLU A 283 -5.98 6.00 8.89
C GLU A 283 -4.72 5.17 8.64
N ILE A 284 -3.60 5.62 9.21
CA ILE A 284 -2.30 4.94 9.10
C ILE A 284 -1.75 4.76 10.50
N MET A 285 -1.81 3.53 10.99
CA MET A 285 -1.46 3.18 12.37
C MET A 285 -0.13 2.42 12.43
N GLY A 286 0.64 2.66 13.49
CA GLY A 286 1.88 1.96 13.80
C GLY A 286 3.14 2.84 13.71
N PRO A 287 4.27 2.36 14.27
CA PRO A 287 5.45 3.17 14.53
C PRO A 287 6.17 3.67 13.27
N LEU A 288 6.09 2.95 12.15
CA LEU A 288 6.76 3.36 10.90
C LEU A 288 5.90 4.28 10.02
N ALA A 289 4.76 4.78 10.52
CA ALA A 289 3.80 5.54 9.72
C ALA A 289 4.41 6.83 9.15
N ALA A 290 5.16 7.57 9.97
CA ALA A 290 5.83 8.81 9.54
C ALA A 290 6.82 8.57 8.40
N LEU A 291 7.63 7.51 8.53
CA LEU A 291 8.60 7.08 7.53
C LEU A 291 7.91 6.63 6.23
N LEU A 292 6.87 5.79 6.34
CA LEU A 292 6.06 5.39 5.20
C LEU A 292 5.56 6.61 4.43
N LEU A 293 5.05 7.61 5.15
CA LEU A 293 4.51 8.83 4.57
C LEU A 293 5.55 9.69 3.88
N ARG A 294 6.74 9.84 4.47
CA ARG A 294 7.87 10.50 3.80
C ARG A 294 8.22 9.84 2.47
N ALA A 295 8.19 8.51 2.43
CA ALA A 295 8.54 7.77 1.23
C ALA A 295 7.44 7.82 0.15
N THR A 296 6.18 8.02 0.55
CA THR A 296 5.03 8.02 -0.36
C THR A 296 4.59 9.42 -0.81
N LEU A 297 4.60 10.41 0.08
CA LEU A 297 4.18 11.77 -0.21
C LEU A 297 5.38 12.53 -0.75
N LYS A 298 5.38 12.82 -2.06
CA LYS A 298 6.41 13.68 -2.66
C LYS A 298 6.05 15.13 -2.36
N VAL A 299 6.82 15.71 -1.47
CA VAL A 299 6.61 17.06 -0.95
C VAL A 299 7.79 17.90 -1.37
N ASP A 300 7.53 19.09 -1.94
CA ASP A 300 8.59 20.08 -2.18
C ASP A 300 8.55 21.19 -1.12
N GLY A 301 9.70 21.42 -0.50
CA GLY A 301 9.85 22.30 0.66
C GLY A 301 9.85 23.78 0.29
N LYS A 302 10.02 24.11 -0.99
CA LYS A 302 9.94 25.49 -1.48
C LYS A 302 8.49 25.93 -1.71
N LEU A 303 7.53 24.99 -1.82
CA LEU A 303 6.15 25.29 -2.18
C LEU A 303 5.31 25.82 -1.01
N SER A 304 5.57 25.33 0.21
CA SER A 304 4.78 25.70 1.38
C SER A 304 5.62 25.58 2.66
N THR A 305 5.27 26.37 3.66
CA THR A 305 5.88 26.34 4.98
C THR A 305 5.63 25.01 5.69
N GLY A 306 4.42 24.46 5.58
CA GLY A 306 4.08 23.12 6.05
C GLY A 306 4.94 22.04 5.38
N ASN A 307 5.21 22.17 4.08
CA ASN A 307 6.10 21.27 3.35
C ASN A 307 7.56 21.36 3.82
N ALA A 308 8.06 22.58 4.05
CA ALA A 308 9.41 22.82 4.57
C ALA A 308 9.56 22.22 5.98
N LEU A 309 8.55 22.42 6.84
CA LEU A 309 8.50 21.81 8.16
C LEU A 309 8.48 20.29 8.06
N TRP A 310 7.61 19.72 7.22
CA TRP A 310 7.55 18.28 7.04
C TRP A 310 8.92 17.75 6.65
N LYS A 311 9.66 18.37 5.73
CA LYS A 311 11.03 17.94 5.34
C LYS A 311 12.04 17.94 6.49
N ARG A 312 11.93 18.87 7.44
CA ARG A 312 12.86 19.02 8.58
C ARG A 312 12.57 18.06 9.74
N VAL A 313 11.30 17.71 9.97
CA VAL A 313 10.88 16.90 11.12
C VAL A 313 11.64 15.56 11.20
N ASN A 314 12.13 15.26 12.40
CA ASN A 314 12.67 13.94 12.74
C ASN A 314 11.54 12.92 12.85
N LEU A 315 11.55 11.94 11.95
CA LEU A 315 10.47 10.96 11.82
C LEU A 315 10.64 9.75 12.73
N ARG A 316 11.78 9.63 13.43
CA ARG A 316 12.04 8.51 14.36
C ARG A 316 11.33 8.71 15.69
N ASN A 317 11.38 9.94 16.22
CA ASN A 317 10.71 10.31 17.46
C ASN A 317 9.35 10.96 17.22
N VAL A 318 9.07 11.34 15.96
CA VAL A 318 7.83 12.01 15.54
C VAL A 318 7.57 13.23 16.43
N ASP A 319 8.43 14.24 16.29
CA ASP A 319 8.42 15.47 17.10
C ASP A 319 7.15 16.33 16.90
N VAL A 320 6.24 15.91 16.01
CA VAL A 320 4.94 16.56 15.79
C VAL A 320 4.03 16.31 17.00
N PRO A 321 3.46 17.36 17.61
CA PRO A 321 2.54 17.23 18.73
C PRO A 321 1.34 16.32 18.40
N PRO A 322 0.79 15.61 19.40
CA PRO A 322 -0.40 14.80 19.20
C PRO A 322 -1.58 15.68 18.75
N SER A 323 -2.37 15.13 17.84
CA SER A 323 -3.54 15.77 17.22
C SER A 323 -3.26 17.02 16.39
N TYR A 324 -1.99 17.39 16.17
CA TYR A 324 -1.64 18.51 15.32
C TYR A 324 -2.00 18.22 13.85
N VAL A 325 -2.58 19.22 13.19
CA VAL A 325 -2.97 19.22 11.78
C VAL A 325 -1.88 19.93 10.98
N LEU A 326 -1.13 19.16 10.18
CA LEU A 326 -0.09 19.68 9.30
C LEU A 326 -0.63 19.79 7.86
N PRO A 327 -0.85 21.01 7.33
CA PRO A 327 -1.21 21.20 5.93
C PRO A 327 0.02 20.93 5.04
N LEU A 328 -0.20 20.21 3.94
CA LEU A 328 0.82 19.87 2.97
C LEU A 328 0.29 20.04 1.55
N ARG A 329 1.16 20.50 0.65
CA ARG A 329 0.94 20.42 -0.80
C ARG A 329 1.75 19.25 -1.35
N VAL A 330 1.06 18.22 -1.81
CA VAL A 330 1.70 16.96 -2.23
C VAL A 330 1.57 16.77 -3.73
N MET A 331 2.70 16.50 -4.39
CA MET A 331 2.71 15.98 -5.75
C MET A 331 2.42 14.48 -5.73
N MET A 332 1.36 14.05 -6.41
CA MET A 332 1.03 12.62 -6.43
C MET A 332 1.98 11.86 -7.34
N PRO A 333 2.78 10.91 -6.82
CA PRO A 333 3.70 10.17 -7.68
C PRO A 333 2.94 9.24 -8.61
N VAL A 334 3.34 9.26 -9.89
CA VAL A 334 2.79 8.35 -10.88
C VAL A 334 3.34 6.94 -10.65
N VAL A 335 2.41 6.00 -10.51
CA VAL A 335 2.72 4.61 -10.20
C VAL A 335 3.02 3.87 -11.51
N HIS A 336 4.30 3.80 -11.90
CA HIS A 336 4.71 3.03 -13.09
C HIS A 336 5.01 1.56 -12.77
N GLY A 337 4.55 0.65 -13.64
CA GLY A 337 4.90 -0.76 -13.65
C GLY A 337 4.54 -1.56 -12.40
N ASN A 338 5.14 -2.75 -12.27
CA ASN A 338 4.92 -3.70 -11.16
C ASN A 338 6.04 -3.68 -10.10
N LEU A 339 7.04 -2.81 -10.26
CA LEU A 339 8.20 -2.75 -9.36
C LEU A 339 7.73 -2.27 -7.99
N ARG A 340 7.89 -3.10 -6.96
CA ARG A 340 7.68 -2.61 -5.59
C ARG A 340 8.86 -1.71 -5.25
N PRO A 341 8.64 -0.43 -4.90
CA PRO A 341 9.71 0.39 -4.35
C PRO A 341 10.28 -0.34 -3.14
N GLN A 342 11.60 -0.39 -3.03
CA GLN A 342 12.27 -1.11 -1.96
C GLN A 342 12.04 -0.35 -0.65
N PHE A 343 10.95 -0.66 0.06
CA PHE A 343 10.75 -0.17 1.43
C PHE A 343 11.64 -0.97 2.38
N LYS A 344 12.95 -0.72 2.32
CA LYS A 344 13.95 -1.31 3.20
C LYS A 344 13.90 -0.53 4.52
N VAL A 345 13.24 -1.11 5.52
CA VAL A 345 13.12 -0.52 6.87
C VAL A 345 14.47 -0.11 7.45
N LYS A 346 15.53 -0.90 7.20
CA LYS A 346 16.90 -0.59 7.65
C LYS A 346 17.43 0.72 7.06
N SER A 347 17.39 0.88 5.73
CA SER A 347 17.88 2.10 5.05
C SER A 347 17.08 3.37 5.38
N MET A 348 15.92 3.24 6.02
CA MET A 348 15.13 4.38 6.50
C MET A 348 15.43 4.76 7.93
N CYS A 349 15.88 3.80 8.76
CA CYS A 349 16.34 4.09 10.11
C CYS A 349 17.70 4.83 10.10
N ASP A 350 18.49 4.62 9.04
CA ASP A 350 19.83 5.20 8.86
C ASP A 350 19.79 6.57 8.14
N GLN A 351 18.60 7.10 7.83
CA GLN A 351 18.48 8.45 7.25
C GLN A 351 18.91 9.49 8.31
N HIS A 352 19.82 10.37 7.92
CA HIS A 352 20.22 11.49 8.77
C HIS A 352 19.06 12.50 8.82
N PHE A 353 18.42 12.61 9.98
CA PHE A 353 17.40 13.62 10.23
C PHE A 353 18.09 14.93 10.63
N GLY A 354 17.58 16.07 10.14
CA GLY A 354 18.04 17.37 10.61
C GLY A 354 17.76 17.53 12.10
N SER A 355 18.64 18.21 12.82
CA SER A 355 18.54 18.48 14.26
C SER A 355 17.48 19.51 14.65
N GLY A 356 16.63 19.94 13.71
CA GLY A 356 15.63 20.97 13.96
C GLY A 356 14.43 20.45 14.74
N CYS A 357 14.14 21.08 15.88
CA CYS A 357 12.91 20.85 16.65
C CYS A 357 11.68 21.29 15.85
N PHE A 358 10.55 20.61 16.06
CA PHE A 358 9.26 21.02 15.51
C PHE A 358 8.82 22.36 16.13
N SER A 359 8.43 23.34 15.30
CA SER A 359 7.78 24.58 15.75
C SER A 359 6.52 24.85 14.94
N ALA A 360 5.38 24.98 15.63
CA ALA A 360 4.07 25.16 15.02
C ALA A 360 3.93 26.52 14.32
N ASP A 361 4.54 27.56 14.90
CA ASP A 361 4.49 28.96 14.42
C ASP A 361 5.03 29.16 13.00
N LEU A 362 5.74 28.15 12.49
CA LEU A 362 6.31 28.18 11.15
C LEU A 362 5.28 27.90 10.06
N VAL A 363 4.08 27.41 10.38
CA VAL A 363 3.04 27.08 9.39
C VAL A 363 2.10 28.26 9.19
N SER A 364 2.03 28.77 7.96
CA SER A 364 1.12 29.87 7.61
C SER A 364 -0.36 29.48 7.85
N PRO A 365 -1.18 30.36 8.45
CA PRO A 365 -2.62 30.13 8.61
C PRO A 365 -3.36 29.91 7.28
N ASP A 366 -2.94 30.61 6.21
CA ASP A 366 -3.57 30.50 4.89
C ASP A 366 -3.43 29.09 4.30
N GLU A 367 -2.30 28.41 4.53
CA GLU A 367 -2.05 27.04 4.05
C GLU A 367 -3.05 26.04 4.64
N ARG A 368 -3.57 26.31 5.84
CA ARG A 368 -4.55 25.44 6.49
C ARG A 368 -5.88 25.43 5.74
N ARG A 369 -6.25 26.57 5.12
CA ARG A 369 -7.51 26.73 4.40
C ARG A 369 -7.50 26.13 3.01
N GLU A 370 -6.33 25.87 2.44
CA GLU A 370 -6.20 25.36 1.07
C GLU A 370 -7.03 24.10 0.80
N LEU A 371 -7.09 23.16 1.74
CA LEU A 371 -7.90 21.94 1.57
C LEU A 371 -9.40 22.24 1.55
N HIS A 372 -9.86 23.19 2.38
CA HIS A 372 -11.25 23.62 2.44
C HIS A 372 -11.68 24.29 1.12
N ASP A 373 -10.83 25.18 0.59
CA ASP A 373 -11.13 25.94 -0.63
C ASP A 373 -10.87 25.15 -1.92
N PHE A 374 -10.23 23.97 -1.82
CA PHE A 374 -9.87 23.16 -2.97
C PHE A 374 -11.09 22.59 -3.68
N LYS A 375 -11.37 23.11 -4.88
CA LYS A 375 -12.35 22.53 -5.79
C LYS A 375 -11.66 21.57 -6.74
N VAL A 376 -12.10 20.32 -6.73
CA VAL A 376 -11.66 19.33 -7.70
C VAL A 376 -12.11 19.79 -9.09
N SER A 377 -11.16 20.05 -10.00
CA SER A 377 -11.49 20.38 -11.39
C SER A 377 -12.40 19.30 -11.99
N ALA A 378 -13.47 19.72 -12.66
CA ALA A 378 -14.50 18.83 -13.24
C ALA A 378 -13.90 17.76 -14.18
N ASP A 379 -12.70 17.99 -14.69
CA ASP A 379 -11.95 17.09 -15.58
C ASP A 379 -11.24 15.93 -14.86
N PHE A 380 -11.30 15.87 -13.53
CA PHE A 380 -10.98 14.64 -12.79
C PHE A 380 -12.11 13.61 -12.97
N GLU A 381 -12.35 13.23 -14.23
CA GLU A 381 -13.07 12.01 -14.55
C GLU A 381 -12.53 10.90 -13.66
N ILE A 382 -13.40 9.96 -13.28
CA ILE A 382 -12.96 8.66 -12.81
C ILE A 382 -12.17 8.04 -13.97
N VAL A 383 -10.88 8.38 -14.09
CA VAL A 383 -9.90 7.79 -15.00
C VAL A 383 -9.65 6.40 -14.44
N THR A 384 -10.66 5.56 -14.63
CA THR A 384 -10.53 4.12 -14.73
C THR A 384 -10.06 3.73 -16.13
N LYS A 385 -9.74 4.72 -17.00
CA LYS A 385 -8.81 4.56 -18.13
C LYS A 385 -7.39 4.30 -17.62
N VAL A 386 -7.23 3.28 -16.78
CA VAL A 386 -6.17 2.35 -17.15
C VAL A 386 -6.81 1.58 -18.28
N ASP A 387 -6.41 1.89 -19.51
CA ASP A 387 -6.41 0.90 -20.57
C ASP A 387 -5.56 -0.27 -20.07
N LEU A 388 -6.17 -1.10 -19.21
CA LEU A 388 -5.75 -2.45 -19.04
C LEU A 388 -6.30 -3.11 -20.29
N PRO A 389 -5.48 -3.29 -21.36
CA PRO A 389 -5.90 -4.11 -22.47
C PRO A 389 -6.50 -5.36 -21.87
N ARG A 390 -7.70 -5.70 -22.34
CA ARG A 390 -8.37 -6.94 -21.98
C ARG A 390 -7.47 -8.07 -22.49
N LEU A 391 -6.40 -8.42 -21.76
CA LEU A 391 -5.63 -9.64 -21.93
C LEU A 391 -6.52 -10.80 -21.45
N ARG A 392 -7.63 -11.00 -22.16
CA ARG A 392 -8.43 -12.21 -22.08
C ARG A 392 -7.69 -13.24 -22.93
N ARG A 393 -7.12 -14.23 -22.25
CA ARG A 393 -7.04 -15.69 -22.50
C ARG A 393 -6.94 -16.27 -23.93
N ARG A 394 -7.22 -15.55 -25.03
CA ARG A 394 -7.25 -16.09 -26.39
C ARG A 394 -5.87 -16.48 -26.92
N ASN A 395 -4.82 -15.70 -26.63
CA ASN A 395 -3.49 -15.95 -27.17
C ASN A 395 -2.52 -16.58 -26.15
N TYR A 396 -3.04 -17.21 -25.09
CA TYR A 396 -2.22 -17.65 -23.98
C TYR A 396 -1.24 -18.77 -24.37
N ALA A 397 -1.76 -19.79 -25.08
CA ALA A 397 -0.92 -20.86 -25.62
C ALA A 397 0.12 -20.29 -26.58
N SER A 398 -0.26 -19.40 -27.50
CA SER A 398 0.68 -18.72 -28.40
C SER A 398 1.73 -17.88 -27.66
N GLN A 399 1.38 -17.16 -26.60
CA GLN A 399 2.34 -16.40 -25.79
C GLN A 399 3.29 -17.30 -24.98
N VAL A 400 2.81 -18.43 -24.50
CA VAL A 400 3.66 -19.44 -23.82
C VAL A 400 4.55 -20.14 -24.83
N SER A 401 4.05 -20.49 -26.02
CA SER A 401 4.84 -21.04 -27.12
C SER A 401 5.91 -20.04 -27.58
N LYS A 402 5.57 -18.77 -27.84
CA LYS A 402 6.53 -17.70 -28.16
C LYS A 402 7.55 -17.48 -27.04
N LEU A 403 7.12 -17.62 -25.78
CA LEU A 403 8.04 -17.54 -24.63
C LEU A 403 8.98 -18.75 -24.60
N LEU A 404 8.49 -19.96 -24.85
CA LEU A 404 9.33 -21.17 -24.91
C LEU A 404 10.30 -21.11 -26.09
N GLU A 405 9.85 -20.59 -27.24
CA GLU A 405 10.63 -20.37 -28.46
C GLU A 405 11.71 -19.30 -28.25
N SER A 406 11.36 -18.12 -27.71
CA SER A 406 12.35 -17.08 -27.34
C SER A 406 13.33 -17.49 -26.24
N LEU A 407 13.04 -18.58 -25.52
CA LEU A 407 13.89 -19.12 -24.47
C LEU A 407 14.62 -20.41 -24.90
N ASN A 408 14.56 -20.78 -26.18
CA ASN A 408 15.15 -22.00 -26.77
C ASN A 408 14.82 -23.30 -25.98
N VAL A 409 13.63 -23.38 -25.37
CA VAL A 409 13.20 -24.55 -24.59
C VAL A 409 12.52 -25.56 -25.53
N ARG A 410 13.28 -26.58 -25.97
CA ARG A 410 12.71 -27.73 -26.70
C ARG A 410 11.84 -28.58 -25.76
N GLN A 411 10.65 -28.98 -26.22
CA GLN A 411 9.82 -29.92 -25.45
C GLN A 411 10.51 -31.28 -25.39
N PRO A 412 10.53 -31.96 -24.23
CA PRO A 412 11.31 -33.18 -24.08
C PRO A 412 10.72 -34.41 -24.79
N ASN A 413 9.57 -34.31 -25.46
CA ASN A 413 9.04 -35.31 -26.39
C ASN A 413 7.82 -34.73 -27.11
N GLY A 414 7.97 -34.37 -28.38
CA GLY A 414 6.86 -33.97 -29.23
C GLY A 414 7.11 -34.48 -30.64
N LYS A 415 6.45 -35.57 -31.02
CA LYS A 415 6.34 -36.01 -32.42
C LYS A 415 5.90 -34.81 -33.26
N ASP A 416 6.67 -34.50 -34.29
CA ASP A 416 6.33 -33.47 -35.27
C ASP A 416 4.97 -33.75 -35.87
N LYS A 417 3.97 -32.96 -35.50
CA LYS A 417 2.74 -32.85 -36.28
C LYS A 417 2.93 -31.71 -37.25
N VAL A 418 3.30 -32.10 -38.45
CA VAL A 418 3.19 -31.33 -39.69
C VAL A 418 1.70 -31.02 -39.96
N ASP A 419 1.48 -29.86 -40.57
CA ASP A 419 0.27 -29.32 -41.20
C ASP A 419 -0.81 -28.57 -40.41
N GLY A 420 -1.11 -27.37 -40.94
CA GLY A 420 -2.30 -26.58 -40.60
C GLY A 420 -2.24 -25.08 -40.93
N VAL A 421 -2.09 -24.72 -42.21
CA VAL A 421 -2.63 -23.53 -42.93
C VAL A 421 -2.61 -22.15 -42.21
N ARG A 422 -1.77 -21.23 -42.71
CA ARG A 422 -1.90 -19.77 -42.49
C ARG A 422 -2.71 -19.14 -43.63
N PRO A 423 -3.69 -18.24 -43.39
CA PRO A 423 -4.17 -17.33 -44.42
C PRO A 423 -3.22 -16.12 -44.53
N GLY A 424 -3.04 -15.66 -45.76
CA GLY A 424 -1.90 -14.89 -46.22
C GLY A 424 -1.79 -13.44 -45.71
N THR A 425 -0.55 -13.00 -45.66
CA THR A 425 -0.18 -11.59 -45.60
C THR A 425 0.57 -11.27 -46.89
N LYS A 426 0.09 -10.26 -47.61
CA LYS A 426 0.68 -9.75 -48.85
C LYS A 426 2.12 -9.29 -48.58
N ASN A 427 2.99 -9.63 -49.53
CA ASN A 427 4.36 -9.16 -49.66
C ASN A 427 4.40 -7.63 -49.71
N ASN A 428 5.46 -7.07 -49.13
CA ASN A 428 6.22 -6.01 -49.77
C ASN A 428 7.67 -6.18 -49.33
N ASP A 429 8.48 -6.59 -50.29
CA ASP A 429 9.92 -6.71 -50.21
C ASP A 429 10.56 -5.33 -50.28
N THR A 430 11.58 -5.10 -49.45
CA THR A 430 12.75 -4.30 -49.83
C THR A 430 13.98 -4.90 -49.17
N ASN A 431 14.89 -5.33 -50.03
CA ASN A 431 16.16 -5.99 -49.76
C ASN A 431 17.14 -5.11 -48.97
N THR A 432 17.92 -5.72 -48.09
CA THR A 432 19.36 -5.44 -47.99
C THR A 432 20.08 -6.63 -47.34
N SER A 433 21.32 -6.82 -47.80
CA SER A 433 22.06 -8.06 -47.96
C SER A 433 23.05 -8.35 -46.82
N THR A 434 23.16 -9.65 -46.50
CA THR A 434 24.35 -10.46 -46.16
C THR A 434 25.56 -9.88 -45.41
N SER A 435 25.87 -10.51 -44.25
CA SER A 435 27.18 -11.10 -43.87
C SER A 435 26.99 -11.83 -42.52
N SER A 436 27.15 -13.17 -42.39
CA SER A 436 28.39 -13.86 -41.94
C SER A 436 29.11 -13.10 -40.80
N ASP A 437 29.42 -13.63 -39.62
CA ASP A 437 29.78 -14.98 -39.19
C ASP A 437 29.82 -15.04 -37.64
N GLU A 438 29.94 -16.27 -37.14
CA GLU A 438 30.64 -16.65 -35.90
C GLU A 438 29.98 -16.48 -34.52
N ALA A 439 29.70 -17.66 -33.95
CA ALA A 439 29.58 -17.89 -32.53
C ALA A 439 30.96 -17.77 -31.87
N GLN A 440 31.06 -16.94 -30.84
CA GLN A 440 32.13 -17.01 -29.86
C GLN A 440 31.52 -17.11 -28.46
N ASP A 441 31.73 -18.27 -27.85
CA ASP A 441 31.64 -18.48 -26.42
C ASP A 441 32.63 -17.55 -25.71
N CYS A 442 32.11 -16.66 -24.87
CA CYS A 442 32.91 -15.94 -23.88
C CYS A 442 32.18 -15.99 -22.53
N LEU A 443 32.67 -16.86 -21.66
CA LEU A 443 32.58 -16.70 -20.22
C LEU A 443 33.20 -15.35 -19.87
N MET A 444 32.39 -14.36 -19.49
CA MET A 444 32.86 -13.16 -18.84
C MET A 444 32.07 -12.88 -17.57
N ASP A 445 32.91 -12.76 -16.56
CA ASP A 445 32.79 -12.39 -15.17
C ASP A 445 31.64 -11.48 -14.74
N SER A 446 31.39 -11.61 -13.45
CA SER A 446 30.63 -10.76 -12.55
C SER A 446 30.87 -9.24 -12.74
N SER A 447 29.95 -8.47 -12.15
CA SER A 447 29.96 -7.00 -12.01
C SER A 447 29.47 -6.18 -13.21
N HIS A 448 28.15 -6.09 -13.40
CA HIS A 448 27.48 -4.90 -13.94
C HIS A 448 26.25 -4.62 -13.07
N ASP A 449 26.49 -3.95 -11.94
CA ASP A 449 25.48 -3.15 -11.26
C ASP A 449 25.00 -2.10 -12.25
N ILE A 450 23.81 -2.30 -12.82
CA ILE A 450 23.10 -1.23 -13.52
C ILE A 450 22.54 -0.33 -12.41
N ASP A 451 23.39 0.59 -11.96
CA ASP A 451 22.99 1.78 -11.24
C ASP A 451 22.01 2.57 -12.11
N ILE A 452 20.72 2.39 -11.84
CA ILE A 452 19.70 3.34 -12.27
C ILE A 452 19.69 4.49 -11.28
N HIS A 453 20.85 5.12 -11.09
CA HIS A 453 20.94 6.52 -10.69
C HIS A 453 20.80 7.34 -11.98
N LYS A 454 19.56 7.45 -12.47
CA LYS A 454 19.24 8.58 -13.31
C LYS A 454 19.22 9.80 -12.39
N ASN A 455 20.35 10.50 -12.38
CA ASN A 455 20.47 11.89 -11.94
C ASN A 455 19.21 12.63 -12.40
N MET A 456 18.30 12.91 -11.46
CA MET A 456 17.46 14.09 -11.59
C MET A 456 18.40 15.22 -11.19
N THR A 457 19.07 15.79 -12.18
CA THR A 457 19.72 17.08 -12.03
C THR A 457 18.67 18.05 -11.52
N GLU A 458 19.06 18.84 -10.53
CA GLU A 458 18.35 20.02 -10.07
C GLU A 458 18.36 21.05 -11.20
N ASP A 459 17.58 20.79 -12.25
CA ASP A 459 17.35 21.76 -13.29
C ASP A 459 16.45 22.84 -12.69
N ALA A 460 16.94 24.09 -12.72
CA ALA A 460 16.21 25.28 -12.30
C ALA A 460 14.86 25.35 -13.03
N MET A 461 13.81 24.88 -12.36
CA MET A 461 12.47 24.78 -12.93
C MET A 461 11.64 26.01 -12.57
N ASP A 462 11.10 26.61 -13.61
CA ASP A 462 10.22 27.77 -13.63
C ASP A 462 9.00 27.58 -12.68
N SER A 463 8.86 28.50 -11.73
CA SER A 463 7.93 28.41 -10.59
C SER A 463 6.44 28.48 -10.97
N SER A 464 6.12 28.87 -12.20
CA SER A 464 4.75 29.13 -12.68
C SER A 464 3.97 27.89 -13.12
N LYS A 465 4.63 26.73 -13.34
CA LYS A 465 3.97 25.49 -13.80
C LYS A 465 3.51 24.54 -12.69
N TYR A 466 3.86 24.79 -11.43
CA TYR A 466 3.68 23.83 -10.31
C TYR A 466 2.34 23.94 -9.57
N THR A 467 1.53 24.97 -9.84
CA THR A 467 0.30 25.23 -9.10
C THR A 467 -0.82 24.23 -9.43
N ASP A 468 -0.86 23.70 -10.66
CA ASP A 468 -1.94 22.80 -11.13
C ASP A 468 -1.74 21.30 -10.81
N ASP A 469 -0.52 20.84 -10.56
CA ASP A 469 -0.21 19.41 -10.35
C ASP A 469 -0.14 18.98 -8.87
N THR A 470 -0.31 19.93 -7.95
CA THR A 470 -0.20 19.71 -6.50
C THR A 470 -1.57 19.63 -5.84
N VAL A 471 -1.72 18.73 -4.87
CA VAL A 471 -2.97 18.52 -4.15
C VAL A 471 -2.78 18.88 -2.67
N PRO A 472 -3.66 19.70 -2.08
CA PRO A 472 -3.61 19.97 -0.65
C PRO A 472 -4.05 18.73 0.13
N VAL A 473 -3.38 18.48 1.25
CA VAL A 473 -3.60 17.33 2.12
C VAL A 473 -3.42 17.80 3.56
N TRP A 474 -4.30 17.38 4.46
CA TRP A 474 -4.04 17.49 5.89
C TRP A 474 -3.47 16.19 6.42
N LEU A 475 -2.34 16.30 7.08
CA LEU A 475 -1.70 15.22 7.80
C LEU A 475 -1.88 15.43 9.30
N ILE A 476 -2.71 14.58 9.93
CA ILE A 476 -3.09 14.72 11.33
C ILE A 476 -2.34 13.69 12.16
N ARG A 477 -1.53 14.13 13.13
CA ARG A 477 -0.82 13.21 14.02
C ARG A 477 -1.82 12.61 15.02
N ARG A 478 -1.90 11.28 15.13
CA ARG A 478 -2.79 10.65 16.12
C ARG A 478 -2.23 10.78 17.54
N GLY A 479 -3.04 11.23 18.50
CA GLY A 479 -2.66 11.29 19.92
C GLY A 479 -2.83 9.99 20.71
N ASP A 480 -3.19 8.90 20.03
CA ASP A 480 -3.60 7.65 20.67
C ASP A 480 -2.46 6.63 20.79
N ALA A 481 -2.67 5.56 21.59
CA ALA A 481 -1.67 4.54 21.85
C ALA A 481 -1.21 3.76 20.59
N LEU A 482 -2.04 3.73 19.54
CA LEU A 482 -1.67 3.14 18.26
C LEU A 482 -0.62 3.98 17.52
N GLY A 483 -0.61 5.29 17.77
CA GLY A 483 0.20 6.27 17.06
C GLY A 483 -0.07 6.28 15.56
N GLY A 484 0.78 7.02 14.85
CA GLY A 484 0.67 7.20 13.42
C GLY A 484 -0.12 8.45 13.04
N PHE A 485 -0.77 8.41 11.88
CA PHE A 485 -1.32 9.59 11.22
C PHE A 485 -2.62 9.28 10.50
N ASP A 486 -3.51 10.27 10.48
CA ASP A 486 -4.68 10.28 9.60
C ASP A 486 -4.43 11.27 8.47
N ILE A 487 -4.80 10.88 7.25
CA ILE A 487 -4.66 11.70 6.05
C ILE A 487 -6.06 12.11 5.60
N VAL A 488 -6.30 13.42 5.53
CA VAL A 488 -7.49 13.99 4.87
C VAL A 488 -7.07 14.52 3.50
N ILE A 489 -7.70 14.02 2.44
CA ILE A 489 -7.36 14.32 1.05
C ILE A 489 -8.62 14.49 0.22
N PRO A 490 -8.63 15.31 -0.84
CA PRO A 490 -9.75 15.37 -1.75
C PRO A 490 -10.06 14.01 -2.38
N ALA A 491 -11.35 13.74 -2.57
CA ALA A 491 -11.83 12.52 -3.17
C ALA A 491 -11.43 12.42 -4.65
N GLY A 492 -11.68 11.25 -5.24
CA GLY A 492 -11.44 10.97 -6.65
C GLY A 492 -10.21 10.10 -6.92
N THR A 493 -9.61 10.25 -8.10
CA THR A 493 -8.57 9.30 -8.54
C THR A 493 -7.26 9.41 -7.76
N ILE A 494 -7.00 10.59 -7.19
CA ILE A 494 -5.85 10.93 -6.35
C ILE A 494 -5.84 10.06 -5.09
N ALA A 495 -6.91 10.08 -4.30
CA ALA A 495 -7.05 9.28 -3.08
C ALA A 495 -6.82 7.79 -3.36
N ARG A 496 -7.40 7.26 -4.45
CA ARG A 496 -7.20 5.87 -4.88
C ARG A 496 -5.76 5.56 -5.28
N LYS A 497 -5.06 6.47 -5.97
CA LYS A 497 -3.64 6.32 -6.34
C LYS A 497 -2.78 6.28 -5.08
N LEU A 498 -3.01 7.18 -4.13
CA LEU A 498 -2.32 7.22 -2.84
C LEU A 498 -2.52 5.91 -2.06
N TRP A 499 -3.76 5.40 -1.97
CA TRP A 499 -4.03 4.13 -1.32
C TRP A 499 -3.23 2.96 -1.92
N ILE A 500 -3.16 2.88 -3.25
CA ILE A 500 -2.36 1.84 -3.95
C ILE A 500 -0.87 2.01 -3.65
N LEU A 501 -0.40 3.25 -3.62
CA LEU A 501 1.00 3.59 -3.33
C LEU A 501 1.39 3.16 -1.91
N LEU A 502 0.60 3.52 -0.89
CA LEU A 502 0.82 3.10 0.50
C LEU A 502 0.96 1.58 0.62
N ASN A 503 0.06 0.83 -0.03
CA ASN A 503 0.14 -0.64 -0.07
C ASN A 503 1.39 -1.16 -0.82
N ARG A 504 1.87 -0.45 -1.85
CA ARG A 504 3.09 -0.82 -2.61
C ARG A 504 4.37 -0.59 -1.81
N TYR A 505 4.41 0.48 -1.02
CA TYR A 505 5.49 0.79 -0.08
C TYR A 505 5.43 -0.10 1.18
N GLY A 506 4.51 -1.06 1.25
CA GLY A 506 4.58 -2.14 2.25
C GLY A 506 3.67 -1.96 3.46
N ALA A 507 2.85 -0.90 3.48
CA ALA A 507 1.74 -0.78 4.41
C ALA A 507 0.74 -1.91 4.19
N MET A 508 0.13 -2.40 5.27
CA MET A 508 -0.86 -3.48 5.18
C MET A 508 -2.27 -2.90 5.25
N GLY A 509 -2.99 -2.92 4.13
CA GLY A 509 -4.42 -2.59 4.12
C GLY A 509 -5.23 -3.57 4.97
N ILE A 510 -6.03 -3.04 5.88
CA ILE A 510 -6.94 -3.79 6.77
C ILE A 510 -8.40 -3.38 6.52
N ALA A 511 -9.31 -4.31 6.81
CA ALA A 511 -10.75 -4.08 6.73
C ALA A 511 -11.35 -3.85 8.12
N GLN A 512 -12.65 -3.58 8.17
CA GLN A 512 -13.37 -3.18 9.38
C GLN A 512 -13.13 -4.11 10.58
N ARG A 513 -13.31 -5.43 10.40
CA ARG A 513 -13.09 -6.42 11.46
C ARG A 513 -11.66 -6.47 11.98
N GLU A 514 -10.68 -6.24 11.09
CA GLU A 514 -9.28 -6.20 11.50
C GLU A 514 -8.91 -4.90 12.21
N ARG A 515 -9.60 -3.78 11.90
CA ARG A 515 -9.48 -2.52 12.63
C ARG A 515 -10.04 -2.65 14.05
N GLU A 516 -11.26 -3.16 14.20
CA GLU A 516 -11.91 -3.40 15.50
C GLU A 516 -11.03 -4.25 16.42
N MET A 517 -10.46 -5.33 15.90
CA MET A 517 -9.53 -6.18 16.64
C MET A 517 -8.28 -5.43 17.12
N ILE A 518 -7.74 -4.52 16.31
CA ILE A 518 -6.57 -3.72 16.68
C ILE A 518 -6.97 -2.70 17.75
N TYR A 519 -8.12 -2.06 17.60
CA TYR A 519 -8.64 -1.09 18.56
C TYR A 519 -8.85 -1.75 19.93
N ALA A 520 -9.51 -2.91 19.96
CA ALA A 520 -9.72 -3.68 21.18
C ALA A 520 -8.41 -4.08 21.89
N GLU A 521 -7.37 -4.48 21.16
CA GLU A 521 -6.05 -4.82 21.74
C GLU A 521 -5.38 -3.60 22.40
N TYR A 522 -5.63 -2.39 21.90
CA TYR A 522 -5.05 -1.14 22.41
C TYR A 522 -5.99 -0.37 23.34
N GLY A 523 -7.10 -0.99 23.78
CA GLY A 523 -8.06 -0.37 24.69
C GLY A 523 -8.82 0.81 24.08
N GLN A 524 -8.96 0.87 22.76
CA GLN A 524 -9.72 1.90 22.07
C GLN A 524 -11.11 1.41 21.72
N CYS A 525 -12.11 2.27 21.94
CA CYS A 525 -13.49 2.00 21.57
C CYS A 525 -13.73 2.30 20.08
N SER A 526 -14.44 1.42 19.39
CA SER A 526 -14.88 1.55 18.02
C SER A 526 -16.40 1.76 17.97
N PHE A 527 -16.82 2.96 17.57
CA PHE A 527 -18.22 3.25 17.29
C PHE A 527 -18.69 2.53 16.01
N PRO A 528 -19.94 2.03 15.92
CA PRO A 528 -21.00 2.05 16.93
C PRO A 528 -21.00 0.87 17.92
N GLN A 529 -20.23 -0.18 17.66
CA GLN A 529 -20.29 -1.44 18.39
C GLN A 529 -19.98 -1.31 19.89
N ASP A 530 -18.97 -0.51 20.26
CA ASP A 530 -18.52 -0.37 21.65
C ASP A 530 -19.31 0.71 22.42
N TYR A 531 -20.44 1.18 21.87
CA TYR A 531 -21.27 2.25 22.43
C TYR A 531 -22.74 1.78 22.57
N PRO A 532 -23.03 0.80 23.44
CA PRO A 532 -24.34 0.17 23.55
C PRO A 532 -25.47 1.14 23.95
N ASP A 533 -25.13 2.24 24.62
CA ASP A 533 -26.10 3.23 25.10
C ASP A 533 -26.64 4.15 23.98
N THR A 534 -25.99 4.12 22.81
CA THR A 534 -26.37 4.93 21.65
C THR A 534 -27.40 4.20 20.77
N LEU A 535 -28.28 4.93 20.08
CA LEU A 535 -29.24 4.30 19.16
C LEU A 535 -28.55 3.49 18.06
N SER A 536 -27.44 3.99 17.53
CA SER A 536 -26.63 3.27 16.54
C SER A 536 -26.03 1.98 17.13
N GLY A 537 -25.59 2.00 18.39
CA GLY A 537 -25.07 0.83 19.09
C GLY A 537 -26.15 -0.21 19.36
N GLN A 538 -27.32 0.19 19.85
CA GLN A 538 -28.46 -0.71 20.03
C GLN A 538 -28.91 -1.33 18.71
N SER A 539 -28.96 -0.53 17.64
CA SER A 539 -29.30 -1.02 16.29
C SER A 539 -28.25 -2.01 15.78
N TYR A 540 -26.98 -1.78 16.07
CA TYR A 540 -25.90 -2.71 15.74
C TYR A 540 -26.05 -4.04 16.49
N LEU A 541 -26.33 -4.00 17.80
CA LEU A 541 -26.51 -5.21 18.63
C LEU A 541 -27.71 -6.03 18.16
N ARG A 542 -28.86 -5.40 17.92
CA ARG A 542 -30.05 -6.07 17.35
C ARG A 542 -29.77 -6.71 16.00
N ALA A 543 -28.98 -6.04 15.15
CA ALA A 543 -28.57 -6.59 13.86
C ALA A 543 -27.56 -7.75 13.98
N ALA A 544 -26.85 -7.88 15.10
CA ALA A 544 -25.94 -8.99 15.37
C ALA A 544 -26.64 -10.21 15.97
N GLU A 545 -27.78 -10.00 16.64
CA GLU A 545 -28.64 -11.06 17.21
C GLU A 545 -29.56 -11.72 16.17
N SER A 546 -29.83 -11.03 15.05
CA SER A 546 -30.63 -11.53 13.92
C SER A 546 -29.78 -12.22 12.85
#